data_AF-A0A9N8PX89-F1
#
_entry.id   AF-A0A9N8PX89-F1
#
_cell.length_a   1.000
_cell.length_b   1.000
_cell.length_c   1.000
_cell.angle_alpha   90.00
_cell.angle_beta   90.00
_cell.angle_gamma   90.00
#
_symmetry.space_group_name_H-M   'P 1'
#
loop_
_entity.id
_entity.type
_entity.pdbx_description
1 polymer ?
#
loop_
_entity_poly.entity_id
_entity_poly.type
_entity_poly.pdbx_seq_one_letter_code
_entity_poly.pdbx_strand_id
1 'polypeptide(L)'
;MQGIIVCSALLSALTGVSAAPLQEANTSSNDTAVASGQVAFKFPLANGFPNIKVPSPELRTVGEAAVGILPNTPLAKHLAPADVTSFQLIAFAELFQVAYYISLYNNITHSVPGYAVPGPIEPSLLSVLEKTITQEELHALSANAVLNAAIHDSVQPCQYVFPFDNFFAAINFATIFSDVVIGTYQNFQTTLALNGDSGYIALMASIAGPTAERNANPAELPFLSISSGPWAYAALTHHVIVKDSCPNADAIKVPSSNSSPNVSLTTTELAFAFVNNGKKPTDLRLVYTNAQNVPIVRKLENVKTIGNFVSFTVPFSYSDTIMSGMTMCWVTSKNGDFSSANGVTAASLFGTAILNIN
;
A
#
# COMPACT_ATOMS: atom_id res chain seq x y z
N MET A 1 -20.22 26.13 6.13
CA MET A 1 -19.54 24.90 6.60
C MET A 1 -18.06 25.11 6.42
N GLN A 2 -17.32 25.40 7.49
CA GLN A 2 -15.86 25.35 7.46
C GLN A 2 -15.48 23.89 7.68
N GLY A 3 -15.24 23.15 6.60
CA GLY A 3 -14.74 21.78 6.67
C GLY A 3 -13.29 21.80 7.17
N ILE A 4 -13.02 21.05 8.24
CA ILE A 4 -11.66 20.79 8.71
C ILE A 4 -11.08 19.73 7.76
N ILE A 5 -10.18 20.13 6.86
CA ILE A 5 -9.45 19.20 5.99
C ILE A 5 -8.43 18.45 6.85
N VAL A 6 -8.73 17.21 7.21
CA VAL A 6 -7.74 16.30 7.82
C VAL A 6 -7.08 15.52 6.69
N CYS A 7 -6.00 16.06 6.13
CA CYS A 7 -5.20 15.36 5.13
C CYS A 7 -4.11 14.55 5.84
N SER A 8 -4.31 13.24 5.88
CA SER A 8 -3.32 12.29 6.36
C SER A 8 -2.29 12.03 5.27
N ALA A 9 -1.28 12.90 5.14
CA ALA A 9 -0.08 12.63 4.35
C ALA A 9 0.81 11.61 5.08
N LEU A 10 0.27 10.45 5.49
CA LEU A 10 0.92 9.58 6.49
C LEU A 10 2.22 8.93 5.99
N LEU A 11 2.39 8.75 4.68
CA LEU A 11 3.65 8.24 4.12
C LEU A 11 4.71 9.33 3.89
N SER A 12 4.32 10.60 3.72
CA SER A 12 5.25 11.74 3.53
C SER A 12 5.55 12.52 4.81
N ALA A 13 4.64 12.49 5.79
CA ALA A 13 4.80 13.12 7.12
C ALA A 13 5.78 12.37 8.05
N LEU A 14 6.26 11.18 7.64
CA LEU A 14 7.39 10.49 8.28
C LEU A 14 8.73 11.23 8.10
N THR A 15 8.76 12.30 7.29
CA THR A 15 9.89 13.24 7.23
C THR A 15 9.48 14.53 7.92
N GLY A 16 9.79 14.65 9.21
CA GLY A 16 9.55 15.86 10.00
C GLY A 16 10.39 17.05 9.55
N VAL A 17 10.14 17.60 8.36
CA VAL A 17 10.79 18.82 7.87
C VAL A 17 9.75 19.93 7.82
N SER A 18 9.63 20.68 8.91
CA SER A 18 9.05 22.02 8.81
C SER A 18 9.99 22.88 7.96
N ALA A 19 9.44 23.65 7.03
CA ALA A 19 10.20 24.57 6.21
C ALA A 19 10.82 25.68 7.09
N ALA A 20 12.09 25.53 7.41
CA ALA A 20 12.96 26.59 7.96
C ALA A 20 14.20 26.73 7.05
N PRO A 21 14.79 27.92 6.96
CA PRO A 21 15.65 28.32 5.84
C PRO A 21 16.96 27.53 5.80
N LEU A 22 17.40 27.24 4.57
CA LEU A 22 18.61 26.51 4.19
C LEU A 22 19.84 27.01 4.95
N GLN A 23 20.50 26.09 5.66
CA GLN A 23 21.89 26.23 6.06
C GLN A 23 22.69 25.04 5.51
N GLU A 24 23.88 25.34 5.02
CA GLU A 24 24.69 24.50 4.13
C GLU A 24 25.01 23.09 4.67
N ALA A 25 25.13 22.18 3.71
CA ALA A 25 25.24 20.74 3.86
C ALA A 25 26.43 20.28 4.71
N ASN A 26 26.18 19.25 5.52
CA ASN A 26 27.20 18.26 5.82
C ASN A 26 26.63 16.86 5.51
N THR A 27 27.44 16.06 4.83
CA THR A 27 27.12 14.72 4.31
C THR A 27 26.59 13.79 5.41
N SER A 28 25.35 13.32 5.27
CA SER A 28 24.85 12.14 5.99
C SER A 28 24.08 11.22 5.04
N SER A 29 24.30 9.93 5.23
CA SER A 29 23.59 8.82 4.59
C SER A 29 22.07 9.03 4.61
N ASN A 30 21.39 8.61 3.54
CA ASN A 30 19.94 8.42 3.48
C ASN A 30 19.52 7.22 4.35
N ASP A 31 19.74 7.32 5.66
CA ASP A 31 19.07 6.47 6.63
C ASP A 31 17.72 7.14 6.93
N THR A 32 16.65 6.62 6.32
CA THR A 32 15.30 6.89 6.79
C THR A 32 15.22 6.38 8.23
N ALA A 33 15.29 7.31 9.19
CA ALA A 33 15.27 7.02 10.61
C ALA A 33 13.93 6.35 10.99
N VAL A 34 13.95 5.02 11.05
CA VAL A 34 13.00 4.24 11.84
C VAL A 34 13.08 4.75 13.27
N ALA A 35 11.94 5.11 13.87
CA ALA A 35 11.91 5.63 15.23
C ALA A 35 12.70 4.71 16.19
N SER A 36 13.68 5.29 16.88
CA SER A 36 14.53 4.61 17.85
C SER A 36 13.67 3.87 18.89
N GLY A 37 13.73 2.54 18.92
CA GLY A 37 13.10 1.70 19.95
C GLY A 37 12.08 0.66 19.48
N GLN A 38 11.69 0.63 18.19
CA GLN A 38 10.76 -0.39 17.69
C GLN A 38 11.48 -1.71 17.33
N VAL A 39 10.95 -2.84 17.82
CA VAL A 39 11.47 -4.18 17.53
C VAL A 39 10.86 -4.67 16.22
N ALA A 40 11.70 -5.09 15.28
CA ALA A 40 11.24 -5.62 14.00
C ALA A 40 10.45 -6.93 14.20
N PHE A 41 9.26 -6.99 13.58
CA PHE A 41 8.45 -8.20 13.48
C PHE A 41 9.15 -9.22 12.56
N LYS A 42 9.09 -10.50 12.95
CA LYS A 42 9.72 -11.59 12.20
C LYS A 42 8.82 -12.83 12.17
N PHE A 43 8.89 -13.54 11.05
CA PHE A 43 8.36 -14.89 10.88
C PHE A 43 9.44 -15.95 11.24
N PRO A 44 9.07 -17.22 11.47
CA PRO A 44 7.73 -17.80 11.40
C PRO A 44 6.87 -17.50 12.63
N LEU A 45 5.55 -17.64 12.48
CA LEU A 45 4.60 -17.64 13.59
C LEU A 45 4.66 -18.97 14.35
N ALA A 46 4.13 -18.98 15.58
CA ALA A 46 4.09 -20.18 16.42
C ALA A 46 3.28 -21.34 15.81
N ASN A 47 2.30 -21.03 14.94
CA ASN A 47 1.51 -22.03 14.22
C ASN A 47 2.23 -22.59 12.96
N GLY A 48 3.47 -22.15 12.68
CA GLY A 48 4.27 -22.59 11.54
C GLY A 48 4.14 -21.73 10.29
N PHE A 49 3.26 -20.73 10.26
CA PHE A 49 3.14 -19.79 9.13
C PHE A 49 4.46 -19.01 8.90
N PRO A 50 4.89 -18.77 7.64
CA PRO A 50 4.20 -19.04 6.38
C PRO A 50 4.37 -20.48 5.84
N ASN A 51 5.12 -21.33 6.53
CA ASN A 51 5.51 -22.66 6.04
C ASN A 51 4.51 -23.76 6.42
N ILE A 52 3.21 -23.46 6.35
CA ILE A 52 2.14 -24.42 6.64
C ILE A 52 2.00 -25.39 5.46
N LYS A 53 2.00 -26.69 5.75
CA LYS A 53 1.81 -27.73 4.73
C LYS A 53 0.34 -27.80 4.30
N VAL A 54 0.09 -28.06 3.02
CA VAL A 54 -1.25 -28.20 2.45
C VAL A 54 -1.42 -29.64 1.89
N PRO A 55 -2.32 -30.48 2.44
CA PRO A 55 -3.11 -30.30 3.67
C PRO A 55 -2.31 -30.61 4.95
N SER A 56 -2.74 -30.07 6.09
CA SER A 56 -2.18 -30.37 7.42
C SER A 56 -3.17 -30.06 8.57
N PRO A 57 -2.98 -30.63 9.77
CA PRO A 57 -3.73 -30.22 10.96
C PRO A 57 -3.57 -28.73 11.29
N GLU A 58 -2.38 -28.17 11.10
CA GLU A 58 -2.09 -26.75 11.34
C GLU A 58 -2.93 -25.86 10.40
N LEU A 59 -3.02 -26.22 9.11
CA LEU A 59 -3.90 -25.53 8.16
C LEU A 59 -5.37 -25.58 8.60
N ARG A 60 -5.82 -26.72 9.15
CA ARG A 60 -7.20 -26.85 9.63
C ARG A 60 -7.45 -25.91 10.82
N THR A 61 -6.52 -25.78 11.75
CA THR A 61 -6.62 -24.83 12.86
C THR A 61 -6.69 -23.39 12.38
N VAL A 62 -5.86 -23.01 11.40
CA VAL A 62 -5.93 -21.68 10.76
C VAL A 62 -7.30 -21.46 10.12
N GLY A 63 -7.82 -22.45 9.38
CA GLY A 63 -9.13 -22.35 8.75
C GLY A 63 -10.31 -22.23 9.75
N GLU A 64 -10.27 -23.00 10.84
CA GLU A 64 -11.27 -22.92 11.91
C GLU A 64 -11.28 -21.52 12.55
N ALA A 65 -10.10 -20.94 12.80
CA ALA A 65 -9.97 -19.58 13.34
C ALA A 65 -10.39 -18.49 12.32
N ALA A 66 -10.10 -18.69 11.04
CA ALA A 66 -10.49 -17.81 9.95
C ALA A 66 -11.99 -17.91 9.59
N VAL A 67 -12.68 -18.93 10.11
CA VAL A 67 -14.06 -19.31 9.76
C VAL A 67 -14.19 -19.60 8.26
N GLY A 68 -13.16 -20.22 7.67
CA GLY A 68 -13.07 -20.47 6.23
C GLY A 68 -11.95 -21.46 5.87
N ILE A 69 -11.92 -21.93 4.63
CA ILE A 69 -10.87 -22.84 4.14
C ILE A 69 -10.23 -22.29 2.86
N LEU A 70 -9.06 -22.79 2.50
CA LEU A 70 -8.49 -22.54 1.18
C LEU A 70 -9.44 -23.07 0.09
N PRO A 71 -9.59 -22.34 -1.03
CA PRO A 71 -10.29 -22.85 -2.20
C PRO A 71 -9.69 -24.17 -2.69
N ASN A 72 -10.54 -25.09 -3.13
CA ASN A 72 -10.14 -26.41 -3.63
C ASN A 72 -10.24 -26.53 -5.17
N THR A 73 -10.42 -25.41 -5.86
CA THR A 73 -10.44 -25.36 -7.32
C THR A 73 -9.08 -25.79 -7.88
N PRO A 74 -9.02 -26.58 -8.96
CA PRO A 74 -7.76 -26.92 -9.61
C PRO A 74 -6.97 -25.66 -10.00
N LEU A 75 -5.70 -25.61 -9.61
CA LEU A 75 -4.82 -24.50 -9.94
C LEU A 75 -4.27 -24.65 -11.37
N ALA A 76 -4.20 -23.53 -12.08
CA ALA A 76 -3.57 -23.47 -13.39
C ALA A 76 -2.07 -23.78 -13.29
N LYS A 77 -1.56 -24.53 -14.27
CA LYS A 77 -0.13 -24.88 -14.37
C LYS A 77 0.71 -23.81 -15.06
N HIS A 78 0.06 -22.79 -15.59
CA HIS A 78 0.66 -21.70 -16.32
C HIS A 78 -0.08 -20.41 -15.96
N LEU A 79 0.66 -19.32 -15.94
CA LEU A 79 0.16 -17.95 -15.80
C LEU A 79 0.86 -17.09 -16.85
N ALA A 80 0.19 -16.03 -17.30
CA ALA A 80 0.88 -14.99 -18.04
C ALA A 80 1.92 -14.29 -17.14
N PRO A 81 3.06 -13.82 -17.68
CA PRO A 81 4.12 -13.20 -16.88
C PRO A 81 3.65 -12.02 -16.01
N ALA A 82 2.71 -11.22 -16.49
CA ALA A 82 2.16 -10.11 -15.72
C ALA A 82 1.32 -10.60 -14.52
N ASP A 83 0.62 -11.73 -14.67
CA ASP A 83 -0.19 -12.32 -13.61
C ASP A 83 0.66 -13.04 -12.56
N VAL A 84 1.81 -13.58 -12.96
CA VAL A 84 2.85 -14.01 -12.00
C VAL A 84 3.24 -12.85 -11.09
N THR A 85 3.56 -11.68 -11.66
CA THR A 85 3.87 -10.48 -10.86
C THR A 85 2.68 -10.07 -9.98
N SER A 86 1.44 -10.12 -10.47
CA SER A 86 0.25 -9.83 -9.67
C SER A 86 0.15 -10.75 -8.45
N PHE A 87 0.30 -12.07 -8.62
CA PHE A 87 0.26 -13.02 -7.50
C PHE A 87 1.43 -12.89 -6.53
N GLN A 88 2.62 -12.53 -7.02
CA GLN A 88 3.76 -12.20 -6.15
C GLN A 88 3.47 -10.98 -5.28
N LEU A 89 2.83 -9.95 -5.86
CA LEU A 89 2.45 -8.74 -5.14
C LEU A 89 1.34 -8.98 -4.13
N ILE A 90 0.38 -9.87 -4.44
CA ILE A 90 -0.63 -10.32 -3.48
C ILE A 90 0.06 -11.05 -2.33
N ALA A 91 0.83 -12.10 -2.60
CA ALA A 91 1.51 -12.84 -1.54
C ALA A 91 2.38 -11.93 -0.65
N PHE A 92 3.08 -10.97 -1.25
CA PHE A 92 3.85 -9.96 -0.54
C PHE A 92 2.98 -9.06 0.37
N ALA A 93 1.86 -8.54 -0.15
CA ALA A 93 0.93 -7.72 0.61
C ALA A 93 0.30 -8.51 1.76
N GLU A 94 -0.13 -9.75 1.52
CA GLU A 94 -0.76 -10.59 2.54
C GLU A 94 0.20 -10.98 3.66
N LEU A 95 1.47 -11.26 3.35
CA LEU A 95 2.51 -11.48 4.39
C LEU A 95 2.75 -10.24 5.25
N PHE A 96 2.73 -9.06 4.63
CA PHE A 96 2.78 -7.79 5.35
C PHE A 96 1.54 -7.61 6.26
N GLN A 97 0.33 -7.89 5.77
CA GLN A 97 -0.90 -7.73 6.55
C GLN A 97 -0.91 -8.63 7.78
N VAL A 98 -0.47 -9.90 7.65
CA VAL A 98 -0.29 -10.81 8.79
C VAL A 98 0.63 -10.19 9.84
N ALA A 99 1.81 -9.71 9.44
CA ALA A 99 2.77 -9.08 10.34
C ALA A 99 2.18 -7.82 11.01
N TYR A 100 1.48 -7.00 10.23
CA TYR A 100 0.88 -5.75 10.67
C TYR A 100 -0.19 -5.98 11.74
N TYR A 101 -1.17 -6.85 11.46
CA TYR A 101 -2.28 -7.09 12.38
C TYR A 101 -1.82 -7.81 13.65
N ILE A 102 -0.81 -8.69 13.58
CA ILE A 102 -0.21 -9.27 14.79
C ILE A 102 0.50 -8.20 15.62
N SER A 103 1.25 -7.29 14.99
CA SER A 103 1.90 -6.19 15.72
C SER A 103 0.88 -5.28 16.40
N LEU A 104 -0.23 -4.95 15.73
CA LEU A 104 -1.31 -4.16 16.30
C LEU A 104 -1.99 -4.89 17.47
N TYR A 105 -2.35 -6.16 17.28
CA TYR A 105 -2.91 -7.02 18.32
C TYR A 105 -2.01 -7.08 19.56
N ASN A 106 -0.71 -7.29 19.35
CA ASN A 106 0.27 -7.36 20.44
C ASN A 106 0.40 -6.02 21.17
N ASN A 107 0.41 -4.89 20.46
CA ASN A 107 0.50 -3.59 21.10
C ASN A 107 -0.71 -3.30 22.00
N ILE A 108 -1.92 -3.68 21.56
CA ILE A 108 -3.14 -3.54 22.36
C ILE A 108 -3.09 -4.47 23.58
N THR A 109 -2.87 -5.78 23.36
CA THR A 109 -2.92 -6.81 24.42
C THR A 109 -1.81 -6.67 25.47
N HIS A 110 -0.64 -6.14 25.11
CA HIS A 110 0.44 -5.86 26.05
C HIS A 110 0.36 -4.45 26.65
N SER A 111 -0.72 -3.70 26.40
CA SER A 111 -0.92 -2.35 26.94
C SER A 111 0.25 -1.41 26.63
N VAL A 112 0.79 -1.48 25.40
CA VAL A 112 1.87 -0.58 24.96
C VAL A 112 1.36 0.87 25.06
N PRO A 113 2.13 1.82 25.63
CA PRO A 113 1.72 3.21 25.72
C PRO A 113 1.27 3.76 24.35
N GLY A 114 0.14 4.46 24.32
CA GLY A 114 -0.47 4.98 23.08
C GLY A 114 -1.43 4.02 22.37
N TYR A 115 -1.44 2.73 22.73
CA TYR A 115 -2.31 1.71 22.12
C TYR A 115 -3.55 1.34 22.94
N ALA A 116 -3.88 2.13 23.96
CA ALA A 116 -5.07 1.90 24.77
C ALA A 116 -6.35 2.02 23.93
N VAL A 117 -7.21 1.01 24.02
CA VAL A 117 -8.53 0.98 23.39
C VAL A 117 -9.60 1.11 24.48
N PRO A 118 -10.73 1.78 24.24
CA PRO A 118 -11.82 1.82 25.22
C PRO A 118 -12.28 0.39 25.59
N GLY A 119 -12.28 0.08 26.88
CA GLY A 119 -12.59 -1.27 27.39
C GLY A 119 -13.90 -1.91 26.88
N PRO A 120 -14.99 -1.17 26.64
CA PRO A 120 -16.20 -1.74 26.03
C PRO A 120 -16.02 -2.23 24.58
N ILE A 121 -15.04 -1.72 23.85
CA ILE A 121 -14.80 -2.01 22.42
C ILE A 121 -13.66 -3.02 22.26
N GLU A 122 -12.70 -3.01 23.17
CA GLU A 122 -11.48 -3.82 23.11
C GLU A 122 -11.75 -5.32 22.83
N PRO A 123 -12.68 -6.02 23.52
CA PRO A 123 -12.91 -7.45 23.24
C PRO A 123 -13.40 -7.73 21.81
N SER A 124 -14.28 -6.87 21.29
CA SER A 124 -14.79 -7.01 19.92
C SER A 124 -13.69 -6.72 18.89
N LEU A 125 -12.85 -5.72 19.14
CA LEU A 125 -11.72 -5.39 18.28
C LEU A 125 -10.69 -6.52 18.26
N LEU A 126 -10.30 -7.06 19.42
CA LEU A 126 -9.36 -8.19 19.50
C LEU A 126 -9.90 -9.42 18.76
N SER A 127 -11.18 -9.73 18.89
CA SER A 127 -11.81 -10.82 18.15
C SER A 127 -11.80 -10.61 16.63
N VAL A 128 -11.97 -9.36 16.17
CA VAL A 128 -11.84 -9.02 14.74
C VAL A 128 -10.40 -9.18 14.27
N LEU A 129 -9.42 -8.71 15.04
CA LEU A 129 -8.00 -8.81 14.69
C LEU A 129 -7.54 -10.27 14.60
N GLU A 130 -7.93 -11.13 15.55
CA GLU A 130 -7.60 -12.57 15.53
C GLU A 130 -8.09 -13.25 14.25
N LYS A 131 -9.36 -13.02 13.89
CA LYS A 131 -9.92 -13.54 12.64
C LYS A 131 -9.20 -13.00 11.43
N THR A 132 -8.94 -11.69 11.42
CA THR A 132 -8.24 -11.01 10.32
C THR A 132 -6.88 -11.64 10.09
N ILE A 133 -6.06 -11.80 11.13
CA ILE A 133 -4.72 -12.43 11.04
C ILE A 133 -4.82 -13.78 10.32
N THR A 134 -5.73 -14.65 10.76
CA THR A 134 -5.87 -15.98 10.17
C THR A 134 -6.47 -15.97 8.75
N GLN A 135 -7.29 -14.97 8.41
CA GLN A 135 -7.75 -14.78 7.03
C GLN A 135 -6.60 -14.34 6.11
N GLU A 136 -5.74 -13.42 6.54
CA GLU A 136 -4.56 -13.01 5.76
C GLU A 136 -3.54 -14.15 5.62
N GLU A 137 -3.44 -15.05 6.61
CA GLU A 137 -2.65 -16.28 6.48
C GLU A 137 -3.19 -17.16 5.33
N LEU A 138 -4.51 -17.36 5.25
CA LEU A 138 -5.13 -18.11 4.15
C LEU A 138 -4.94 -17.40 2.80
N HIS A 139 -5.04 -16.07 2.75
CA HIS A 139 -4.81 -15.30 1.53
C HIS A 139 -3.38 -15.46 1.02
N ALA A 140 -2.37 -15.31 1.90
CA ALA A 140 -0.96 -15.49 1.56
C ALA A 140 -0.67 -16.92 1.07
N LEU A 141 -1.21 -17.94 1.77
CA LEU A 141 -1.09 -19.35 1.36
C LEU A 141 -1.73 -19.60 -0.01
N SER A 142 -2.90 -19.00 -0.27
CA SER A 142 -3.59 -19.14 -1.55
C SER A 142 -2.79 -18.55 -2.72
N ALA A 143 -2.23 -17.35 -2.55
CA ALA A 143 -1.42 -16.70 -3.59
C ALA A 143 -0.13 -17.48 -3.88
N ASN A 144 0.57 -17.93 -2.84
CA ASN A 144 1.76 -18.76 -3.00
C ASN A 144 1.45 -20.15 -3.58
N ALA A 145 0.28 -20.73 -3.30
CA ALA A 145 -0.15 -21.98 -3.92
C ALA A 145 -0.34 -21.81 -5.44
N VAL A 146 -0.93 -20.70 -5.88
CA VAL A 146 -1.08 -20.37 -7.31
C VAL A 146 0.29 -20.24 -7.99
N LEU A 147 1.23 -19.51 -7.38
CA LEU A 147 2.60 -19.37 -7.90
C LEU A 147 3.29 -20.73 -8.03
N ASN A 148 3.25 -21.55 -6.97
CA ASN A 148 3.89 -22.87 -6.96
C ASN A 148 3.28 -23.81 -8.02
N ALA A 149 1.96 -23.80 -8.19
CA ALA A 149 1.28 -24.60 -9.21
C ALA A 149 1.71 -24.21 -10.64
N ALA A 150 1.98 -22.93 -10.85
CA ALA A 150 2.52 -22.38 -12.09
C ALA A 150 4.07 -22.44 -12.19
N ILE A 151 4.75 -23.14 -11.27
CA ILE A 151 6.21 -23.35 -11.26
C ILE A 151 6.98 -22.02 -11.05
N HIS A 152 6.45 -21.15 -10.20
CA HIS A 152 7.11 -19.94 -9.73
C HIS A 152 7.39 -20.01 -8.23
N ASP A 153 8.46 -19.34 -7.80
CA ASP A 153 8.84 -19.30 -6.41
C ASP A 153 7.76 -18.64 -5.55
N SER A 154 7.48 -19.23 -4.39
CA SER A 154 6.69 -18.60 -3.35
C SER A 154 7.40 -17.35 -2.81
N VAL A 155 6.65 -16.28 -2.60
CA VAL A 155 7.16 -15.08 -1.92
C VAL A 155 7.40 -15.40 -0.45
N GLN A 156 8.59 -15.03 0.04
CA GLN A 156 8.97 -15.18 1.45
C GLN A 156 8.76 -13.85 2.20
N PRO A 157 8.41 -13.91 3.49
CA PRO A 157 8.21 -12.70 4.27
C PRO A 157 9.51 -11.96 4.54
N CYS A 158 9.40 -10.64 4.70
CA CYS A 158 10.49 -9.78 5.15
C CYS A 158 10.48 -9.62 6.68
N GLN A 159 11.35 -8.76 7.21
CA GLN A 159 11.18 -8.20 8.55
C GLN A 159 10.49 -6.84 8.43
N TYR A 160 9.59 -6.55 9.37
CA TYR A 160 8.73 -5.37 9.32
C TYR A 160 8.90 -4.47 10.55
N VAL A 161 8.88 -3.16 10.36
CA VAL A 161 8.80 -2.17 11.42
C VAL A 161 7.68 -1.19 11.08
N PHE A 162 6.80 -0.91 12.04
CA PHE A 162 5.62 -0.07 11.82
C PHE A 162 5.78 1.24 12.59
N PRO A 163 6.01 2.38 11.93
CA PRO A 163 6.52 3.61 12.55
C PRO A 163 5.47 4.40 13.35
N PHE A 164 4.44 3.74 13.87
CA PHE A 164 3.35 4.34 14.63
C PHE A 164 3.55 4.03 16.12
N ASP A 165 3.23 5.00 16.97
CA ASP A 165 3.35 4.92 18.42
C ASP A 165 2.00 4.98 19.14
N ASN A 166 0.90 5.02 18.38
CA ASN A 166 -0.45 5.09 18.94
C ASN A 166 -1.49 4.37 18.08
N PHE A 167 -2.60 4.01 18.74
CA PHE A 167 -3.70 3.27 18.15
C PHE A 167 -4.32 3.98 16.93
N PHE A 168 -4.58 5.28 17.02
CA PHE A 168 -5.24 6.02 15.94
C PHE A 168 -4.38 6.12 14.68
N ALA A 169 -3.08 6.37 14.83
CA ALA A 169 -2.14 6.38 13.71
C ALA A 169 -2.05 4.99 13.04
N ALA A 170 -2.04 3.92 13.83
CA ALA A 170 -2.08 2.56 13.30
C ALA A 170 -3.40 2.29 12.54
N ILE A 171 -4.57 2.57 13.12
CA ILE A 171 -5.84 2.36 12.41
C ILE A 171 -5.92 3.19 11.13
N ASN A 172 -5.45 4.44 11.14
CA ASN A 172 -5.44 5.29 9.95
C ASN A 172 -4.52 4.72 8.85
N PHE A 173 -3.34 4.22 9.21
CA PHE A 173 -2.49 3.51 8.27
C PHE A 173 -3.16 2.24 7.74
N ALA A 174 -3.90 1.51 8.60
CA ALA A 174 -4.67 0.33 8.22
C ALA A 174 -5.70 0.62 7.13
N THR A 175 -6.46 1.70 7.29
CA THR A 175 -7.40 2.18 6.29
C THR A 175 -6.68 2.51 4.98
N ILE A 176 -5.63 3.34 5.03
CA ILE A 176 -4.91 3.78 3.83
C ILE A 176 -4.34 2.58 3.06
N PHE A 177 -3.62 1.66 3.71
CA PHE A 177 -3.05 0.54 2.96
C PHE A 177 -4.12 -0.43 2.46
N SER A 178 -5.24 -0.59 3.18
CA SER A 178 -6.33 -1.45 2.73
C SER A 178 -6.94 -0.89 1.45
N ASP A 179 -7.18 0.42 1.38
CA ASP A 179 -7.68 1.09 0.18
C ASP A 179 -6.71 0.93 -1.01
N VAL A 180 -5.42 1.00 -0.75
CA VAL A 180 -4.36 0.75 -1.75
C VAL A 180 -4.38 -0.68 -2.27
N VAL A 181 -4.48 -1.66 -1.37
CA VAL A 181 -4.50 -3.09 -1.71
C VAL A 181 -5.77 -3.43 -2.50
N ILE A 182 -6.94 -3.00 -2.03
CA ILE A 182 -8.21 -3.21 -2.72
C ILE A 182 -8.21 -2.51 -4.09
N GLY A 183 -7.70 -1.27 -4.15
CA GLY A 183 -7.51 -0.53 -5.41
C GLY A 183 -6.61 -1.26 -6.40
N THR A 184 -5.63 -2.01 -5.89
CA THR A 184 -4.71 -2.83 -6.71
C THR A 184 -5.40 -4.11 -7.20
N TYR A 185 -6.26 -4.73 -6.40
CA TYR A 185 -7.00 -5.93 -6.80
C TYR A 185 -7.94 -5.70 -7.98
N GLN A 186 -8.54 -4.50 -8.07
CA GLN A 186 -9.33 -4.09 -9.25
C GLN A 186 -8.49 -4.13 -10.53
N ASN A 187 -7.25 -3.64 -10.46
CA ASN A 187 -6.31 -3.70 -11.59
C ASN A 187 -5.93 -5.14 -11.95
N PHE A 188 -5.61 -5.97 -10.95
CA PHE A 188 -5.25 -7.37 -11.17
C PHE A 188 -6.37 -8.17 -11.82
N GLN A 189 -7.63 -7.96 -11.42
CA GLN A 189 -8.78 -8.61 -12.06
C GLN A 189 -8.90 -8.27 -13.55
N THR A 190 -8.60 -7.02 -13.92
CA THR A 190 -8.58 -6.60 -15.33
C THR A 190 -7.44 -7.28 -16.08
N THR A 191 -6.23 -7.31 -15.51
CA THR A 191 -5.06 -7.97 -16.11
C THR A 191 -5.29 -9.47 -16.32
N LEU A 192 -5.83 -10.16 -15.31
CA LEU A 192 -6.21 -11.58 -15.39
C LEU A 192 -7.20 -11.84 -16.53
N ALA A 193 -8.21 -10.97 -16.69
CA ALA A 193 -9.19 -11.09 -17.76
C ALA A 193 -8.54 -10.96 -19.15
N LEU A 194 -7.65 -9.98 -19.32
CA LEU A 194 -7.01 -9.68 -20.60
C LEU A 194 -5.95 -10.72 -21.01
N ASN A 195 -5.31 -11.36 -20.04
CA ASN A 195 -4.23 -12.31 -20.28
C ASN A 195 -4.71 -13.77 -20.43
N GLY A 196 -6.01 -14.04 -20.24
CA GLY A 196 -6.58 -15.39 -20.33
C GLY A 196 -6.58 -16.16 -19.01
N ASP A 197 -6.21 -15.53 -17.90
CA ASP A 197 -6.17 -16.10 -16.54
C ASP A 197 -7.45 -15.78 -15.73
N SER A 198 -8.57 -15.59 -16.44
CA SER A 198 -9.85 -15.14 -15.86
C SER A 198 -10.44 -16.07 -14.80
N GLY A 199 -10.00 -17.33 -14.74
CA GLY A 199 -10.37 -18.29 -13.70
C GLY A 199 -10.03 -17.83 -12.28
N TYR A 200 -9.08 -16.90 -12.12
CA TYR A 200 -8.70 -16.35 -10.82
C TYR A 200 -9.43 -15.06 -10.43
N ILE A 201 -10.26 -14.48 -11.31
CA ILE A 201 -11.00 -13.24 -11.00
C ILE A 201 -11.88 -13.39 -9.75
N ALA A 202 -12.52 -14.56 -9.60
CA ALA A 202 -13.35 -14.88 -8.44
C ALA A 202 -12.53 -14.99 -7.15
N LEU A 203 -11.32 -15.58 -7.23
CA LEU A 203 -10.40 -15.63 -6.10
C LEU A 203 -10.01 -14.21 -5.66
N MET A 204 -9.63 -13.35 -6.61
CA MET A 204 -9.28 -11.96 -6.30
C MET A 204 -10.43 -11.19 -5.65
N ALA A 205 -11.65 -11.33 -6.17
CA ALA A 205 -12.84 -10.72 -5.59
C ALA A 205 -13.09 -11.22 -4.15
N SER A 206 -12.88 -12.52 -3.89
CA SER A 206 -13.08 -13.11 -2.57
C SER A 206 -12.05 -12.68 -1.52
N ILE A 207 -10.85 -12.26 -1.94
CA ILE A 207 -9.84 -11.66 -1.05
C ILE A 207 -10.18 -10.17 -0.81
N ALA A 208 -10.58 -9.45 -1.87
CA ALA A 208 -10.93 -8.03 -1.79
C ALA A 208 -12.13 -7.74 -0.88
N GLY A 209 -13.17 -8.57 -0.91
CA GLY A 209 -14.42 -8.38 -0.15
C GLY A 209 -14.20 -8.26 1.36
N PRO A 210 -13.66 -9.31 2.03
CA PRO A 210 -13.36 -9.26 3.47
C PRO A 210 -12.40 -8.12 3.83
N THR A 211 -11.43 -7.80 2.96
CA THR A 211 -10.53 -6.66 3.15
C THR A 211 -11.30 -5.34 3.20
N ALA A 212 -12.31 -5.16 2.35
CA ALA A 212 -13.18 -4.00 2.36
C ALA A 212 -14.12 -3.96 3.57
N GLU A 213 -14.66 -5.10 4.01
CA GLU A 213 -15.57 -5.18 5.16
C GLU A 213 -14.90 -4.79 6.49
N ARG A 214 -13.58 -4.99 6.60
CA ARG A 214 -12.80 -4.62 7.79
C ARG A 214 -12.39 -3.15 7.83
N ASN A 215 -12.58 -2.41 6.75
CA ASN A 215 -12.18 -1.00 6.73
C ASN A 215 -13.10 -0.20 7.67
N ALA A 216 -12.50 0.55 8.59
CA ALA A 216 -13.21 1.23 9.68
C ALA A 216 -14.18 2.33 9.18
N ASN A 217 -14.01 2.78 7.93
CA ASN A 217 -14.96 3.63 7.23
C ASN A 217 -15.80 2.78 6.27
N PRO A 218 -17.11 2.58 6.54
CA PRO A 218 -18.00 1.90 5.60
C PRO A 218 -18.07 2.72 4.31
N ALA A 219 -17.31 2.28 3.31
CA ALA A 219 -17.07 2.92 2.02
C ALA A 219 -16.49 4.36 2.13
N GLU A 220 -15.16 4.48 2.10
CA GLU A 220 -14.46 5.77 1.95
C GLU A 220 -15.03 6.59 0.77
N LEU A 221 -15.39 5.90 -0.31
CA LEU A 221 -16.09 6.43 -1.48
C LEU A 221 -17.09 5.39 -2.04
N PRO A 222 -18.15 5.81 -2.76
CA PRO A 222 -19.01 4.90 -3.52
C PRO A 222 -18.25 4.07 -4.57
N PHE A 223 -17.13 4.62 -5.06
CA PHE A 223 -16.22 3.95 -5.98
C PHE A 223 -14.79 4.17 -5.49
N LEU A 224 -14.14 3.11 -5.03
CA LEU A 224 -12.76 3.21 -4.55
C LEU A 224 -11.81 3.58 -5.70
N SER A 225 -10.79 4.36 -5.36
CA SER A 225 -9.71 4.69 -6.30
C SER A 225 -8.93 3.46 -6.72
N ILE A 226 -8.69 3.35 -8.02
CA ILE A 226 -7.80 2.32 -8.57
C ILE A 226 -6.34 2.64 -8.22
N SER A 227 -5.60 1.59 -7.86
CA SER A 227 -4.17 1.62 -7.55
C SER A 227 -3.42 0.62 -8.45
N SER A 228 -2.09 0.63 -8.39
CA SER A 228 -1.26 -0.30 -9.14
C SER A 228 -0.30 -1.09 -8.25
N GLY A 229 -0.09 -2.35 -8.63
CA GLY A 229 0.77 -3.28 -7.92
C GLY A 229 2.20 -2.74 -7.70
N PRO A 230 2.86 -2.17 -8.73
CA PRO A 230 4.19 -1.63 -8.55
C PRO A 230 4.31 -0.52 -7.51
N TRP A 231 3.26 0.28 -7.36
CA TRP A 231 3.28 1.32 -6.36
C TRP A 231 2.95 0.77 -4.96
N ALA A 232 2.00 -0.14 -4.82
CA ALA A 232 1.75 -0.81 -3.54
C ALA A 232 3.03 -1.46 -2.99
N TYR A 233 3.82 -2.07 -3.87
CA TYR A 233 5.15 -2.59 -3.55
C TYR A 233 6.12 -1.51 -3.07
N ALA A 234 6.26 -0.41 -3.82
CA ALA A 234 7.14 0.71 -3.44
C ALA A 234 6.74 1.32 -2.08
N ALA A 235 5.43 1.51 -1.85
CA ALA A 235 4.91 2.04 -0.59
C ALA A 235 5.26 1.15 0.61
N LEU A 236 5.17 -0.17 0.48
CA LEU A 236 5.53 -1.08 1.57
C LEU A 236 7.06 -1.18 1.76
N THR A 237 7.81 -1.31 0.66
CA THR A 237 9.27 -1.48 0.72
C THR A 237 10.01 -0.28 1.29
N HIS A 238 9.55 0.95 1.04
CA HIS A 238 10.24 2.14 1.50
C HIS A 238 9.92 2.55 2.94
N HIS A 239 8.80 2.08 3.51
CA HIS A 239 8.28 2.64 4.76
C HIS A 239 8.17 1.64 5.92
N VAL A 240 7.96 0.35 5.64
CA VAL A 240 7.69 -0.64 6.70
C VAL A 240 8.61 -1.85 6.66
N ILE A 241 9.37 -2.04 5.58
CA ILE A 241 10.29 -3.18 5.45
C ILE A 241 11.67 -2.79 5.94
N VAL A 242 12.25 -3.64 6.79
CA VAL A 242 13.65 -3.50 7.19
C VAL A 242 14.52 -3.73 5.96
N LYS A 243 15.43 -2.79 5.68
CA LYS A 243 16.35 -2.86 4.55
C LYS A 243 17.05 -4.23 4.49
N ASP A 244 17.09 -4.81 3.29
CA ASP A 244 17.76 -6.08 2.96
C ASP A 244 17.27 -7.29 3.78
N SER A 245 16.05 -7.23 4.35
CA SER A 245 15.49 -8.30 5.18
C SER A 245 14.63 -9.33 4.44
N CYS A 246 14.26 -9.06 3.19
CA CYS A 246 13.42 -9.92 2.36
C CYS A 246 14.27 -11.04 1.72
N PRO A 247 14.02 -12.34 2.01
CA PRO A 247 14.88 -13.43 1.56
C PRO A 247 14.95 -13.61 0.03
N ASN A 248 13.85 -13.34 -0.68
CA ASN A 248 13.75 -13.48 -2.14
C ASN A 248 13.04 -12.28 -2.78
N ALA A 249 13.46 -11.06 -2.41
CA ALA A 249 12.90 -9.83 -3.01
C ALA A 249 13.00 -9.81 -4.54
N ASP A 250 14.01 -10.48 -5.09
CA ASP A 250 14.24 -10.63 -6.52
C ASP A 250 13.20 -11.50 -7.22
N ALA A 251 12.45 -12.33 -6.50
CA ALA A 251 11.32 -13.06 -7.05
C ALA A 251 10.26 -12.09 -7.59
N ILE A 252 10.00 -10.98 -6.89
CA ILE A 252 8.95 -10.02 -7.21
C ILE A 252 9.41 -9.09 -8.33
N LYS A 253 8.95 -9.36 -9.57
CA LYS A 253 9.38 -8.60 -10.77
C LYS A 253 8.57 -7.32 -10.94
N VAL A 254 8.90 -6.31 -10.13
CA VAL A 254 8.29 -4.98 -10.20
C VAL A 254 9.20 -4.02 -10.96
N PRO A 255 8.67 -3.21 -11.92
CA PRO A 255 9.43 -2.10 -12.48
C PRO A 255 9.90 -1.18 -11.36
N SER A 256 11.19 -0.82 -11.36
CA SER A 256 11.75 0.10 -10.37
C SER A 256 11.02 1.45 -10.43
N SER A 257 10.21 1.75 -9.41
CA SER A 257 9.64 3.09 -9.25
C SER A 257 10.67 3.96 -8.54
N ASN A 258 10.96 5.13 -9.12
CA ASN A 258 11.79 6.13 -8.45
C ASN A 258 11.02 6.67 -7.23
N SER A 259 11.73 7.00 -6.16
CA SER A 259 11.24 7.61 -4.91
C SER A 259 9.88 8.33 -4.98
N SER A 260 9.00 8.08 -4.01
CA SER A 260 7.75 8.85 -3.85
C SER A 260 8.06 10.33 -3.56
N PRO A 261 7.31 11.28 -4.15
CA PRO A 261 7.47 12.69 -3.85
C PRO A 261 6.96 13.00 -2.44
N ASN A 262 7.65 13.91 -1.76
CA ASN A 262 7.15 14.50 -0.52
C ASN A 262 6.01 15.46 -0.84
N VAL A 263 4.95 15.44 -0.04
CA VAL A 263 3.76 16.27 -0.27
C VAL A 263 3.36 17.01 0.99
N SER A 264 3.06 18.29 0.84
CA SER A 264 2.41 19.12 1.86
C SER A 264 1.17 19.78 1.26
N LEU A 265 0.09 19.84 2.05
CA LEU A 265 -1.18 20.42 1.64
C LEU A 265 -1.47 21.73 2.39
N THR A 266 -1.94 22.72 1.65
CA THR A 266 -2.69 23.88 2.18
C THR A 266 -4.11 23.86 1.63
N THR A 267 -5.01 24.71 2.13
CA THR A 267 -6.41 24.76 1.65
C THR A 267 -6.56 25.10 0.17
N THR A 268 -5.54 25.69 -0.47
CA THR A 268 -5.61 26.19 -1.84
C THR A 268 -4.52 25.63 -2.77
N GLU A 269 -3.52 24.94 -2.21
CA GLU A 269 -2.31 24.56 -2.95
C GLU A 269 -1.70 23.28 -2.38
N LEU A 270 -1.28 22.38 -3.28
CA LEU A 270 -0.44 21.24 -2.98
C LEU A 270 1.00 21.56 -3.37
N ALA A 271 1.95 21.26 -2.50
CA ALA A 271 3.38 21.37 -2.80
C ALA A 271 4.04 19.99 -2.80
N PHE A 272 4.89 19.76 -3.79
CA PHE A 272 5.56 18.50 -4.04
C PHE A 272 7.07 18.70 -4.18
N ALA A 273 7.86 17.70 -3.77
CA ALA A 273 9.30 17.65 -4.05
C ALA A 273 9.78 16.23 -4.36
N PHE A 274 10.71 16.10 -5.32
CA PHE A 274 11.32 14.83 -5.71
C PHE A 274 12.77 14.99 -6.16
N VAL A 275 13.53 13.90 -6.20
CA VAL A 275 14.91 13.86 -6.72
C VAL A 275 14.87 13.87 -8.25
N ASN A 276 15.53 14.83 -8.87
CA ASN A 276 15.57 15.03 -10.32
C ASN A 276 16.10 13.78 -11.04
N ASN A 277 15.31 13.25 -11.98
CA ASN A 277 15.67 12.10 -12.82
C ASN A 277 16.22 12.50 -14.20
N GLY A 278 16.62 13.76 -14.37
CA GLY A 278 17.12 14.33 -15.61
C GLY A 278 16.03 14.80 -16.59
N LYS A 279 14.75 14.66 -16.25
CA LYS A 279 13.65 15.21 -17.06
C LYS A 279 13.48 16.70 -16.79
N LYS A 280 13.25 17.47 -17.85
CA LYS A 280 12.93 18.89 -17.73
C LYS A 280 11.56 19.04 -17.08
N PRO A 281 11.38 19.92 -16.07
CA PRO A 281 10.08 20.09 -15.42
C PRO A 281 8.94 20.48 -16.37
N THR A 282 9.23 21.16 -17.48
CA THR A 282 8.25 21.49 -18.54
C THR A 282 7.66 20.26 -19.24
N ASP A 283 8.39 19.14 -19.20
CA ASP A 283 7.99 17.86 -19.76
C ASP A 283 7.25 16.97 -18.75
N LEU A 284 6.96 17.49 -17.56
CA LEU A 284 6.28 16.78 -16.48
C LEU A 284 4.86 17.30 -16.26
N ARG A 285 4.01 16.43 -15.72
CA ARG A 285 2.66 16.77 -15.25
C ARG A 285 2.44 16.16 -13.87
N LEU A 286 1.59 16.81 -13.09
CA LEU A 286 0.96 16.18 -11.94
C LEU A 286 -0.40 15.66 -12.39
N VAL A 287 -0.67 14.38 -12.14
CA VAL A 287 -1.94 13.75 -12.50
C VAL A 287 -2.59 13.20 -11.24
N TYR A 288 -3.87 13.51 -11.04
CA TYR A 288 -4.67 12.94 -9.95
C TYR A 288 -5.53 11.80 -10.47
N THR A 289 -5.55 10.68 -9.75
CA THR A 289 -6.55 9.63 -9.93
C THR A 289 -7.35 9.49 -8.64
N ASN A 290 -8.67 9.61 -8.76
CA ASN A 290 -9.62 9.49 -7.66
C ASN A 290 -10.85 8.75 -8.15
N ALA A 291 -11.35 7.81 -7.35
CA ALA A 291 -12.37 6.85 -7.70
C ALA A 291 -12.05 6.16 -9.04
N GLN A 292 -13.07 5.98 -9.87
CA GLN A 292 -12.98 5.45 -11.23
C GLN A 292 -13.03 6.59 -12.29
N ASN A 293 -12.74 7.82 -11.89
CA ASN A 293 -12.85 8.99 -12.76
C ASN A 293 -11.71 9.03 -13.81
N VAL A 294 -11.96 9.76 -14.90
CA VAL A 294 -10.89 10.13 -15.84
C VAL A 294 -9.83 10.94 -15.10
N PRO A 295 -8.53 10.59 -15.23
CA PRO A 295 -7.46 11.29 -14.53
C PRO A 295 -7.45 12.81 -14.77
N ILE A 296 -7.22 13.57 -13.71
CA ILE A 296 -7.13 15.04 -13.77
C ILE A 296 -5.67 15.45 -13.95
N VAL A 297 -5.37 16.07 -15.09
CA VAL A 297 -4.01 16.53 -15.41
C VAL A 297 -3.82 17.99 -15.02
N ARG A 298 -2.69 18.29 -14.38
CA ARG A 298 -2.26 19.64 -14.01
C ARG A 298 -0.83 19.92 -14.48
N LYS A 299 -0.60 21.18 -14.83
CA LYS A 299 0.75 21.69 -15.06
C LYS A 299 1.40 21.94 -13.71
N LEU A 300 2.71 21.78 -13.65
CA LEU A 300 3.50 22.15 -12.47
C LEU A 300 3.62 23.68 -12.43
N GLU A 301 3.38 24.27 -11.26
CA GLU A 301 3.54 25.70 -11.01
C GLU A 301 4.69 25.95 -10.02
N ASN A 302 5.21 27.18 -9.98
CA ASN A 302 6.27 27.59 -9.06
C ASN A 302 7.46 26.63 -8.99
N VAL A 303 7.83 26.04 -10.13
CA VAL A 303 8.89 25.03 -10.20
C VAL A 303 10.22 25.65 -9.78
N LYS A 304 10.88 25.03 -8.80
CA LYS A 304 12.23 25.34 -8.37
C LYS A 304 13.09 24.10 -8.49
N THR A 305 14.33 24.28 -8.93
CA THR A 305 15.34 23.23 -8.92
C THR A 305 16.51 23.70 -8.08
N ILE A 306 16.75 23.01 -6.96
CA ILE A 306 17.82 23.33 -6.02
C ILE A 306 18.67 22.08 -5.86
N GLY A 307 19.92 22.14 -6.33
CA GLY A 307 20.78 20.96 -6.44
C GLY A 307 20.09 19.86 -7.27
N ASN A 308 19.95 18.67 -6.68
CA ASN A 308 19.29 17.53 -7.30
C ASN A 308 17.78 17.43 -6.99
N PHE A 309 17.18 18.41 -6.33
CA PHE A 309 15.76 18.38 -6.00
C PHE A 309 14.95 19.29 -6.92
N VAL A 310 13.81 18.79 -7.39
CA VAL A 310 12.77 19.60 -8.04
C VAL A 310 11.61 19.72 -7.08
N SER A 311 11.19 20.96 -6.80
CA SER A 311 9.97 21.25 -6.05
C SER A 311 9.01 22.05 -6.91
N PHE A 312 7.72 21.86 -6.73
CA PHE A 312 6.69 22.60 -7.46
C PHE A 312 5.43 22.67 -6.63
N THR A 313 4.50 23.51 -7.05
CA THR A 313 3.16 23.57 -6.48
C THR A 313 2.11 23.38 -7.55
N VAL A 314 0.89 23.04 -7.13
CA VAL A 314 -0.28 22.91 -8.00
C VAL A 314 -1.50 23.45 -7.25
N PRO A 315 -2.32 24.31 -7.89
CA PRO A 315 -3.58 24.75 -7.32
C PRO A 315 -4.47 23.57 -6.97
N PHE A 316 -5.01 23.60 -5.76
CA PHE A 316 -5.92 22.60 -5.25
C PHE A 316 -7.21 23.29 -4.82
N SER A 317 -8.31 22.96 -5.49
CA SER A 317 -9.64 23.46 -5.17
C SER A 317 -10.56 22.28 -4.93
N TYR A 318 -10.92 22.10 -3.65
CA TYR A 318 -11.82 21.04 -3.23
C TYR A 318 -13.20 21.18 -3.89
N SER A 319 -13.70 22.42 -4.03
CA SER A 319 -15.02 22.70 -4.63
C SER A 319 -15.11 22.34 -6.11
N ASP A 320 -14.00 22.39 -6.83
CA ASP A 320 -14.02 22.26 -8.30
C ASP A 320 -13.86 20.80 -8.76
N THR A 321 -13.46 19.90 -7.85
CA THR A 321 -13.04 18.55 -8.22
C THR A 321 -13.67 17.44 -7.38
N ILE A 322 -14.30 17.74 -6.23
CA ILE A 322 -14.90 16.78 -5.28
C ILE A 322 -14.08 15.48 -5.23
N MET A 323 -12.81 15.59 -4.84
CA MET A 323 -11.90 14.46 -4.68
C MET A 323 -11.90 14.01 -3.22
N SER A 324 -13.00 13.43 -2.73
CA SER A 324 -13.06 12.82 -1.39
C SER A 324 -12.36 11.46 -1.38
N GLY A 325 -12.00 10.95 -0.21
CA GLY A 325 -11.32 9.67 0.00
C GLY A 325 -9.90 9.59 -0.59
N MET A 326 -9.44 8.38 -0.88
CA MET A 326 -8.12 8.10 -1.42
C MET A 326 -7.94 8.78 -2.79
N THR A 327 -6.99 9.69 -2.89
CA THR A 327 -6.58 10.32 -4.15
C THR A 327 -5.10 10.09 -4.37
N MET A 328 -4.77 9.50 -5.51
CA MET A 328 -3.40 9.20 -5.90
C MET A 328 -2.84 10.31 -6.80
N CYS A 329 -1.67 10.83 -6.45
CA CYS A 329 -0.99 11.91 -7.15
C CYS A 329 0.27 11.39 -7.83
N TRP A 330 0.33 11.50 -9.15
CA TRP A 330 1.38 10.94 -10.00
C TRP A 330 2.18 12.03 -10.70
N VAL A 331 3.50 11.97 -10.64
CA VAL A 331 4.35 12.82 -11.49
C VAL A 331 4.72 12.04 -12.75
N THR A 332 4.16 12.47 -13.87
CA THR A 332 4.18 11.72 -15.14
C THR A 332 4.89 12.50 -16.25
N SER A 333 5.27 11.79 -17.32
CA SER A 333 5.67 12.42 -18.58
C SER A 333 4.46 13.10 -19.25
N LYS A 334 4.62 14.32 -19.77
CA LYS A 334 3.53 15.10 -20.40
C LYS A 334 2.81 14.40 -21.56
N ASN A 335 3.43 13.40 -22.18
CA ASN A 335 2.90 12.65 -23.32
C ASN A 335 2.32 11.28 -22.92
N GLY A 336 2.08 11.06 -21.61
CA GLY A 336 1.48 9.84 -21.10
C GLY A 336 0.04 9.63 -21.56
N ASP A 337 -0.42 8.38 -21.51
CA ASP A 337 -1.84 8.07 -21.65
C ASP A 337 -2.56 8.45 -20.35
N PHE A 338 -3.43 9.46 -20.42
CA PHE A 338 -4.20 9.95 -19.28
C PHE A 338 -5.70 9.62 -19.42
N SER A 339 -6.05 8.63 -20.23
CA SER A 339 -7.43 8.15 -20.37
C SER A 339 -7.87 7.22 -19.23
N SER A 340 -6.92 6.62 -18.52
CA SER A 340 -7.15 5.66 -17.44
C SER A 340 -6.04 5.71 -16.40
N ALA A 341 -6.30 5.22 -15.19
CA ALA A 341 -5.26 5.11 -14.16
C ALA A 341 -4.12 4.15 -14.52
N ASN A 342 -4.39 3.14 -15.36
CA ASN A 342 -3.35 2.24 -15.88
C ASN A 342 -2.41 2.98 -16.82
N GLY A 343 -2.95 3.83 -17.70
CA GLY A 343 -2.17 4.72 -18.54
C GLY A 343 -1.32 5.69 -17.71
N VAL A 344 -1.90 6.26 -16.64
CA VAL A 344 -1.18 7.15 -15.71
C VAL A 344 -0.04 6.42 -15.00
N THR A 345 -0.28 5.21 -14.51
CA THR A 345 0.75 4.37 -13.88
C THR A 345 1.89 4.11 -14.85
N ALA A 346 1.58 3.71 -16.09
CA ALA A 346 2.58 3.45 -17.12
C ALA A 346 3.38 4.71 -17.53
N ALA A 347 2.76 5.89 -17.42
CA ALA A 347 3.39 7.18 -17.69
C ALA A 347 4.14 7.79 -16.49
N SER A 348 4.01 7.17 -15.30
CA SER A 348 4.59 7.71 -14.07
C SER A 348 6.11 7.60 -14.09
N LEU A 349 6.77 8.67 -13.64
CA LEU A 349 8.22 8.78 -13.59
C LEU A 349 8.76 8.70 -12.16
N PHE A 350 7.89 8.93 -11.19
CA PHE A 350 8.15 8.91 -9.77
C PHE A 350 7.04 8.15 -9.06
N GLY A 351 7.26 7.79 -7.79
CA GLY A 351 6.25 7.19 -6.95
C GLY A 351 5.02 8.09 -6.78
N THR A 352 3.95 7.52 -6.27
CA THR A 352 2.69 8.23 -6.02
C THR A 352 2.68 8.77 -4.61
N ALA A 353 2.11 9.96 -4.44
CA ALA A 353 1.64 10.40 -3.13
C ALA A 353 0.15 10.10 -2.96
N ILE A 354 -0.24 9.68 -1.75
CA ILE A 354 -1.64 9.47 -1.39
C ILE A 354 -2.12 10.68 -0.61
N LEU A 355 -3.27 11.22 -1.02
CA LEU A 355 -4.05 12.14 -0.22
C LEU A 355 -5.30 11.40 0.21
N ASN A 356 -5.54 11.30 1.51
CA ASN A 356 -6.87 10.94 2.01
C ASN A 356 -7.59 12.25 2.35
N ILE A 357 -8.66 12.55 1.63
CA ILE A 357 -9.37 13.84 1.69
C ILE A 357 -10.77 13.61 2.25
N ASN A 358 -11.06 14.16 3.44
CA ASN A 358 -12.35 14.01 4.13
C ASN A 358 -13.04 15.36 4.34
#